data_AF-A0A8T6UYR1-F1
#
_entry.id   AF-A0A8T6UYR1-F1
#
_cell.length_a   1.000
_cell.length_b   1.000
_cell.length_c   1.000
_cell.angle_alpha   90.00
_cell.angle_beta   90.00
_cell.angle_gamma   90.00
#
_symmetry.space_group_name_H-M   'P 1'
#
loop_
_entity.id
_entity.type
_entity.pdbx_description
1 polymer ?
#
loop_
_entity_poly.entity_id
_entity_poly.type
_entity_poly.pdbx_seq_one_letter_code
_entity_poly.pdbx_strand_id
1 'polypeptide(L)'
;MKVQQLKDVKEKETKIEKQLDAQRNKVSELKTQIATKETEKEHLLAEIDRLTEEITDMQDRKAFWDTLGACLSWIDHLFIGLVDSIETHFLARMHQQFDPRFRKWFNFLIDEEGLNARVDRKFTPVILQEGYEAPYTTLSGGERASVALAYRLALNTVINTQIENIRTKDVIILDEPTDGFSDQQLDKVRDIIHRIDIPQIIIVSHERKVKDYVDKTIEIQKEEGVSRQVS
;
A
#
# COMPACT_ATOMS: atom_id res chain seq x y z
N MET A 1 -57.43 -11.60 -102.13
CA MET A 1 -56.08 -11.61 -101.51
C MET A 1 -55.84 -10.48 -100.49
N LYS A 2 -56.21 -9.21 -100.75
CA LYS A 2 -55.96 -8.07 -99.83
C LYS A 2 -56.65 -8.13 -98.44
N VAL A 3 -57.83 -8.74 -98.33
CA VAL A 3 -58.61 -8.79 -97.07
C VAL A 3 -58.05 -9.79 -96.05
N GLN A 4 -57.45 -10.89 -96.52
CA GLN A 4 -56.84 -11.92 -95.65
C GLN A 4 -55.54 -11.40 -95.02
N GLN A 5 -54.75 -10.65 -95.78
CA GLN A 5 -53.52 -10.00 -95.30
C GLN A 5 -53.81 -8.93 -94.23
N LEU A 6 -54.92 -8.19 -94.31
CA LEU A 6 -55.33 -7.21 -93.30
C LEU A 6 -55.80 -7.87 -91.98
N LYS A 7 -56.40 -9.06 -92.03
CA LYS A 7 -56.76 -9.84 -90.82
C LYS A 7 -55.52 -10.42 -90.15
N ASP A 8 -54.58 -10.97 -90.91
CA ASP A 8 -53.29 -11.48 -90.39
C ASP A 8 -52.46 -10.37 -89.73
N VAL A 9 -52.52 -9.14 -90.27
CA VAL A 9 -51.82 -7.98 -89.67
C VAL A 9 -52.46 -7.56 -88.36
N LYS A 10 -53.80 -7.50 -88.24
CA LYS A 10 -54.50 -7.20 -86.98
C LYS A 10 -54.32 -8.26 -85.90
N GLU A 11 -54.27 -9.54 -86.27
CA GLU A 11 -53.95 -10.62 -85.33
C GLU A 11 -52.50 -10.55 -84.84
N LYS A 12 -51.56 -10.15 -85.71
CA LYS A 12 -50.18 -9.87 -85.30
C LYS A 12 -50.07 -8.65 -84.40
N GLU A 13 -50.80 -7.57 -84.71
CA GLU A 13 -50.84 -6.34 -83.91
C GLU A 13 -51.37 -6.60 -82.50
N THR A 14 -52.53 -7.27 -82.37
CA THR A 14 -53.10 -7.64 -81.06
C THR A 14 -52.22 -8.63 -80.28
N LYS A 15 -51.49 -9.52 -80.97
CA LYS A 15 -50.51 -10.41 -80.32
C LYS A 15 -49.28 -9.65 -79.82
N ILE A 16 -48.81 -8.66 -80.58
CA ILE A 16 -47.71 -7.77 -80.20
C ILE A 16 -48.13 -6.90 -79.02
N GLU A 17 -49.35 -6.33 -79.02
CA GLU A 17 -49.89 -5.53 -77.90
C GLU A 17 -49.98 -6.35 -76.61
N LYS A 18 -50.50 -7.57 -76.67
CA LYS A 18 -50.52 -8.49 -75.52
C LYS A 18 -49.13 -8.83 -75.01
N GLN A 19 -48.18 -9.04 -75.92
CA GLN A 19 -46.77 -9.25 -75.54
C GLN A 19 -46.17 -7.99 -74.91
N LEU A 20 -46.51 -6.81 -75.41
CA LEU A 20 -46.01 -5.53 -74.93
C LEU A 20 -46.56 -5.22 -73.52
N ASP A 21 -47.83 -5.49 -73.26
CA ASP A 21 -48.43 -5.34 -71.93
C ASP A 21 -47.90 -6.38 -70.94
N ALA A 22 -47.70 -7.63 -71.38
CA ALA A 22 -47.05 -8.65 -70.54
C ALA A 22 -45.61 -8.24 -70.16
N GLN A 23 -44.85 -7.68 -71.11
CA GLN A 23 -43.51 -7.16 -70.85
C GLN A 23 -43.54 -5.92 -69.94
N ARG A 24 -44.51 -5.01 -70.11
CA ARG A 24 -44.68 -3.84 -69.23
C ARG A 24 -45.00 -4.26 -67.79
N ASN A 25 -45.89 -5.23 -67.59
CA ASN A 25 -46.20 -5.76 -66.26
C ASN A 25 -44.96 -6.40 -65.63
N LYS A 26 -44.19 -7.18 -66.41
CA LYS A 26 -42.96 -7.79 -65.92
C LYS A 26 -41.89 -6.75 -65.55
N VAL A 27 -41.76 -5.67 -66.33
CA VAL A 27 -40.87 -4.54 -66.01
C VAL A 27 -41.33 -3.83 -64.74
N SER A 28 -42.65 -3.64 -64.54
CA SER A 28 -43.18 -3.03 -63.33
C SER A 28 -42.92 -3.89 -62.09
N GLU A 29 -43.13 -5.20 -62.19
CA GLU A 29 -42.89 -6.14 -61.10
C GLU A 29 -41.39 -6.22 -60.74
N LEU A 30 -40.52 -6.30 -61.75
CA LEU A 30 -39.06 -6.24 -61.55
C LEU A 30 -38.63 -4.92 -60.91
N LYS A 31 -39.21 -3.77 -61.28
CA LYS A 31 -38.91 -2.48 -60.65
C LYS A 31 -39.28 -2.47 -59.16
N THR A 32 -40.44 -3.00 -58.80
CA THR A 32 -40.85 -3.12 -57.39
C THR A 32 -39.90 -4.03 -56.61
N GLN A 33 -39.50 -5.16 -57.21
CA GLN A 33 -38.52 -6.08 -56.59
C GLN A 33 -37.13 -5.45 -56.42
N ILE A 34 -36.68 -4.63 -57.37
CA ILE A 34 -35.43 -3.87 -57.25
C ILE A 34 -35.53 -2.89 -56.08
N ALA A 35 -36.62 -2.11 -55.99
CA ALA A 35 -36.80 -1.15 -54.92
C ALA A 35 -36.84 -1.81 -53.53
N THR A 36 -37.54 -2.94 -53.38
CA THR A 36 -37.55 -3.67 -52.10
C THR A 36 -36.16 -4.21 -51.76
N LYS A 37 -35.43 -4.77 -52.72
CA LYS A 37 -34.06 -5.25 -52.52
C LYS A 37 -33.07 -4.13 -52.20
N GLU A 38 -33.27 -2.93 -52.76
CA GLU A 38 -32.46 -1.75 -52.43
C GLU A 38 -32.69 -1.30 -50.98
N THR A 39 -33.95 -1.24 -50.52
CA THR A 39 -34.24 -0.91 -49.10
C THR A 39 -33.72 -1.97 -48.13
N GLU A 40 -33.83 -3.26 -48.47
CA GLU A 40 -33.24 -4.35 -47.69
C GLU A 40 -31.71 -4.19 -47.60
N LYS A 41 -31.05 -3.84 -48.70
CA LYS A 41 -29.61 -3.59 -48.74
C LYS A 41 -29.22 -2.43 -47.82
N GLU A 42 -29.96 -1.33 -47.84
CA GLU A 42 -29.68 -0.17 -46.97
C GLU A 42 -29.83 -0.52 -45.48
N HIS A 43 -30.88 -1.26 -45.12
CA HIS A 43 -31.06 -1.74 -43.75
C HIS A 43 -29.91 -2.66 -43.31
N LEU A 44 -29.51 -3.60 -44.18
CA LEU A 44 -28.40 -4.52 -43.89
C LEU A 44 -27.07 -3.76 -43.74
N LEU A 45 -26.82 -2.72 -44.54
CA LEU A 45 -25.62 -1.89 -44.41
C LEU A 45 -25.60 -1.14 -43.08
N ALA A 46 -26.71 -0.51 -42.68
CA ALA A 46 -26.80 0.17 -41.39
C ALA A 46 -26.61 -0.80 -40.20
N GLU A 47 -27.10 -2.04 -40.33
CA GLU A 47 -26.91 -3.07 -39.32
C GLU A 47 -25.46 -3.57 -39.26
N ILE A 48 -24.77 -3.69 -40.41
CA ILE A 48 -23.33 -3.99 -40.48
C ILE A 48 -22.53 -2.89 -39.78
N ASP A 49 -22.83 -1.61 -40.03
CA ASP A 49 -22.12 -0.49 -39.42
C ASP A 49 -22.27 -0.50 -37.89
N ARG A 50 -23.50 -0.69 -37.39
CA ARG A 50 -23.78 -0.80 -35.95
C ARG A 50 -23.02 -1.97 -35.31
N LEU A 51 -23.07 -3.15 -35.92
CA LEU A 51 -22.38 -4.33 -35.41
C LEU A 51 -20.86 -4.16 -35.45
N THR A 52 -20.33 -3.43 -36.43
CA THR A 52 -18.90 -3.14 -36.53
C THR A 52 -18.46 -2.24 -35.39
N GLU A 53 -19.23 -1.19 -35.06
CA GLU A 53 -18.95 -0.31 -33.93
C GLU A 53 -18.99 -1.07 -32.58
N GLU A 54 -19.98 -1.94 -32.40
CA GLU A 54 -20.08 -2.79 -31.20
C GLU A 54 -18.89 -3.74 -31.08
N ILE A 55 -18.45 -4.35 -32.18
CA ILE A 55 -17.26 -5.21 -32.20
C ILE A 55 -16.00 -4.42 -31.80
N THR A 56 -15.85 -3.18 -32.28
CA THR A 56 -14.69 -2.36 -31.90
C THR A 56 -14.68 -2.01 -30.41
N ASP A 57 -15.81 -1.62 -29.83
CA ASP A 57 -15.91 -1.38 -28.37
C ASP A 57 -15.63 -2.66 -27.57
N MET A 58 -16.13 -3.81 -28.02
CA MET A 58 -15.83 -5.09 -27.38
C MET A 58 -14.34 -5.47 -27.46
N GLN A 59 -13.65 -5.14 -28.55
CA GLN A 59 -12.21 -5.37 -28.71
C GLN A 59 -11.40 -4.48 -27.76
N ASP A 60 -11.75 -3.20 -27.63
CA ASP A 60 -11.09 -2.28 -26.72
C ASP A 60 -11.26 -2.72 -25.25
N ARG A 61 -12.49 -3.13 -24.88
CA ARG A 61 -12.75 -3.70 -23.56
C ARG A 61 -11.93 -4.96 -23.31
N LYS A 62 -11.81 -5.84 -24.31
CA LYS A 62 -10.98 -7.06 -24.17
C LYS A 62 -9.51 -6.71 -23.96
N ALA A 63 -8.95 -5.76 -24.72
CA ALA A 63 -7.57 -5.32 -24.53
C ALA A 63 -7.33 -4.75 -23.13
N PHE A 64 -8.29 -4.00 -22.60
CA PHE A 64 -8.26 -3.51 -21.23
C PHE A 64 -8.31 -4.66 -20.20
N TRP A 65 -9.20 -5.65 -20.42
CA TRP A 65 -9.28 -6.85 -19.59
C TRP A 65 -7.97 -7.66 -19.58
N ASP A 66 -7.34 -7.83 -20.74
CA ASP A 66 -6.05 -8.52 -20.86
C ASP A 66 -4.96 -7.79 -20.09
N THR A 67 -4.96 -6.45 -20.13
CA THR A 67 -4.03 -5.61 -19.35
C THR A 67 -4.25 -5.75 -17.85
N LEU A 68 -5.51 -5.73 -17.39
CA LEU A 68 -5.85 -5.97 -15.99
C LEU A 68 -5.47 -7.38 -15.54
N GLY A 69 -5.71 -8.39 -16.38
CA GLY A 69 -5.32 -9.77 -16.11
C GLY A 69 -3.82 -9.93 -15.95
N ALA A 70 -3.03 -9.29 -16.80
CA ALA A 70 -1.57 -9.26 -16.68
C ALA A 70 -1.10 -8.58 -15.39
N CYS A 71 -1.75 -7.47 -14.99
CA CYS A 71 -1.45 -6.78 -13.73
C CYS A 71 -1.76 -7.67 -12.51
N LEU A 72 -2.94 -8.28 -12.47
CA LEU A 72 -3.33 -9.20 -11.40
C LEU A 72 -2.37 -10.39 -11.31
N SER A 73 -2.03 -10.99 -12.45
CA SER A 73 -1.05 -12.09 -12.50
C SER A 73 0.32 -11.65 -11.96
N TRP A 74 0.78 -10.45 -12.30
CA TRP A 74 2.02 -9.90 -11.76
C TRP A 74 1.93 -9.68 -10.24
N ILE A 75 0.82 -9.17 -9.73
CA ILE A 75 0.62 -8.98 -8.29
C ILE A 75 0.67 -10.33 -7.57
N ASP A 76 -0.12 -11.30 -8.02
CA ASP A 76 -0.27 -12.59 -7.36
C ASP A 76 0.98 -13.46 -7.43
N HIS A 77 1.71 -13.43 -8.55
CA HIS A 77 2.84 -14.36 -8.78
C HIS A 77 4.21 -13.74 -8.53
N LEU A 78 4.35 -12.42 -8.60
CA LEU A 78 5.65 -11.75 -8.50
C LEU A 78 5.68 -10.77 -7.34
N PHE A 79 4.72 -9.86 -7.23
CA PHE A 79 4.76 -8.80 -6.22
C PHE A 79 4.71 -9.35 -4.79
N ILE A 80 3.77 -10.24 -4.48
CA ILE A 80 3.63 -10.79 -3.12
C ILE A 80 4.92 -11.50 -2.69
N GLY A 81 5.47 -12.36 -3.55
CA GLY A 81 6.72 -13.09 -3.24
C GLY A 81 7.94 -12.18 -3.13
N LEU A 82 8.01 -11.12 -3.96
CA LEU A 82 9.06 -10.12 -3.85
C LEU A 82 8.95 -9.33 -2.55
N VAL A 83 7.76 -8.87 -2.18
CA VAL A 83 7.54 -8.12 -0.94
C VAL A 83 7.84 -8.98 0.28
N ASP A 84 7.38 -10.22 0.33
CA ASP A 84 7.66 -11.16 1.42
C ASP A 84 9.17 -11.42 1.57
N SER A 85 9.87 -11.60 0.44
CA SER A 85 11.33 -11.72 0.45
C SER A 85 12.01 -10.45 0.94
N ILE A 86 11.62 -9.27 0.44
CA ILE A 86 12.17 -7.99 0.88
C ILE A 86 11.94 -7.78 2.37
N GLU A 87 10.71 -8.02 2.85
CA GLU A 87 10.33 -7.90 4.25
C GLU A 87 11.17 -8.83 5.13
N THR A 88 11.29 -10.11 4.75
CA THR A 88 12.09 -11.10 5.49
C THR A 88 13.55 -10.65 5.63
N HIS A 89 14.19 -10.23 4.53
CA HIS A 89 15.58 -9.78 4.56
C HIS A 89 15.74 -8.46 5.32
N PHE A 90 14.79 -7.53 5.16
CA PHE A 90 14.81 -6.25 5.85
C PHE A 90 14.67 -6.43 7.36
N LEU A 91 13.67 -7.19 7.83
CA LEU A 91 13.46 -7.47 9.25
C LEU A 91 14.66 -8.22 9.86
N ALA A 92 15.24 -9.18 9.14
CA ALA A 92 16.44 -9.89 9.60
C ALA A 92 17.63 -8.93 9.77
N ARG A 93 17.85 -8.03 8.81
CA ARG A 93 18.91 -7.01 8.88
C ARG A 93 18.68 -6.03 10.03
N MET A 94 17.43 -5.59 10.22
CA MET A 94 17.05 -4.70 11.34
C MET A 94 17.27 -5.41 12.69
N HIS A 95 16.91 -6.68 12.78
CA HIS A 95 17.08 -7.48 14.00
C HIS A 95 18.56 -7.67 14.37
N GLN A 96 19.41 -7.99 13.39
CA GLN A 96 20.87 -8.11 13.57
C GLN A 96 21.51 -6.84 14.14
N GLN A 97 20.89 -5.69 13.90
CA GLN A 97 21.34 -4.40 14.39
C GLN A 97 20.69 -4.00 15.71
N PHE A 98 19.45 -4.40 15.92
CA PHE A 98 18.65 -4.04 17.08
C PHE A 98 19.05 -4.84 18.33
N ASP A 99 19.07 -6.18 18.23
CA ASP A 99 19.29 -7.06 19.38
C ASP A 99 20.62 -6.79 20.10
N PRO A 100 21.76 -6.59 19.42
CA PRO A 100 23.02 -6.24 20.10
C PRO A 100 22.97 -4.90 20.82
N ARG A 101 22.29 -3.89 20.25
CA ARG A 101 22.14 -2.57 20.86
C ARG A 101 21.22 -2.62 22.08
N PHE A 102 20.11 -3.35 21.97
CA PHE A 102 19.19 -3.59 23.08
C PHE A 102 19.90 -4.28 24.25
N ARG A 103 20.59 -5.39 23.98
CA ARG A 103 21.39 -6.11 24.99
C ARG A 103 22.44 -5.23 25.64
N LYS A 104 23.16 -4.45 24.84
CA LYS A 104 24.17 -3.51 25.34
C LYS A 104 23.57 -2.51 26.33
N TRP A 105 22.45 -1.88 25.99
CA TRP A 105 21.82 -0.90 26.88
C TRP A 105 21.19 -1.55 28.11
N PHE A 106 20.55 -2.71 27.95
CA PHE A 106 19.95 -3.44 29.06
C PHE A 106 21.01 -3.90 30.09
N ASN A 107 22.08 -4.53 29.62
CA ASN A 107 23.19 -4.96 30.48
C ASN A 107 23.95 -3.79 31.09
N PHE A 108 23.84 -2.60 30.52
CA PHE A 108 24.41 -1.40 31.13
C PHE A 108 23.54 -0.90 32.29
N LEU A 109 22.20 -1.00 32.16
CA LEU A 109 21.24 -0.54 33.18
C LEU A 109 21.12 -1.50 34.38
N ILE A 110 21.28 -2.80 34.15
CA ILE A 110 21.14 -3.85 35.18
C ILE A 110 22.52 -4.36 35.61
N ASP A 111 22.75 -4.45 36.92
CA ASP A 111 23.97 -5.07 37.52
C ASP A 111 23.72 -6.50 38.03
N GLU A 112 22.51 -7.04 37.85
CA GLU A 112 22.16 -8.37 38.34
C GLU A 112 22.78 -9.45 37.45
N GLU A 113 23.73 -10.20 38.00
CA GLU A 113 24.22 -11.43 37.41
C GLU A 113 23.06 -12.42 37.29
N GLY A 114 22.83 -12.94 36.07
CA GLY A 114 21.77 -13.90 35.80
C GLY A 114 20.53 -13.32 35.11
N LEU A 115 20.30 -12.00 35.17
CA LEU A 115 19.21 -11.34 34.45
C LEU A 115 19.72 -10.78 33.11
N ASN A 116 19.16 -11.30 32.02
CA ASN A 116 19.48 -10.87 30.66
C ASN A 116 18.18 -10.57 29.89
N ALA A 117 18.28 -9.75 28.86
CA ALA A 117 17.17 -9.54 27.93
C ALA A 117 17.68 -9.64 26.51
N ARG A 118 16.88 -10.22 25.62
CA ARG A 118 17.11 -10.25 24.18
C ARG A 118 15.83 -9.87 23.46
N VAL A 119 15.92 -9.71 22.16
CA VAL A 119 14.75 -9.46 21.31
C VAL A 119 14.59 -10.60 20.31
N ASP A 120 13.37 -11.08 20.13
CA ASP A 120 13.08 -12.10 19.13
C ASP A 120 12.96 -11.52 17.71
N ARG A 121 12.72 -12.37 16.70
CA ARG A 121 12.59 -11.93 15.30
C ARG A 121 11.40 -10.99 15.06
N LYS A 122 10.41 -10.98 15.96
CA LYS A 122 9.23 -10.11 15.92
C LYS A 122 9.43 -8.81 16.72
N PHE A 123 10.67 -8.52 17.13
CA PHE A 123 11.00 -7.36 17.96
C PHE A 123 10.35 -7.37 19.36
N THR A 124 10.00 -8.56 19.85
CA THR A 124 9.44 -8.76 21.21
C THR A 124 10.59 -8.95 22.20
N PRO A 125 10.65 -8.17 23.30
CA PRO A 125 11.59 -8.39 24.39
C PRO A 125 11.33 -9.75 25.06
N VAL A 126 12.38 -10.54 25.21
CA VAL A 126 12.41 -11.83 25.91
C VAL A 126 13.38 -11.72 27.07
N ILE A 127 12.88 -11.93 28.27
CA ILE A 127 13.65 -11.86 29.52
C ILE A 127 14.18 -13.25 29.84
N LEU A 128 15.44 -13.33 30.22
CA LEU A 128 16.14 -14.55 30.62
C LEU A 128 16.64 -14.37 32.05
N GLN A 129 16.18 -15.21 32.97
CA GLN A 129 16.62 -15.24 34.36
C GLN A 129 17.28 -16.59 34.64
N GLU A 130 18.55 -16.58 35.07
CA GLU A 130 19.36 -17.80 35.26
C GLU A 130 19.38 -18.70 34.00
N GLY A 131 19.26 -18.10 32.81
CA GLY A 131 19.22 -18.80 31.53
C GLY A 131 17.84 -19.30 31.09
N TYR A 132 16.79 -19.13 31.88
CA TYR A 132 15.42 -19.54 31.55
C TYR A 132 14.54 -18.33 31.18
N GLU A 133 13.60 -18.52 30.25
CA GLU A 133 12.67 -17.45 29.88
C GLU A 133 11.72 -17.13 31.04
N ALA A 134 11.72 -15.87 31.46
CA ALA A 134 10.89 -15.35 32.53
C ALA A 134 9.78 -14.44 31.98
N PRO A 135 8.55 -14.52 32.51
CA PRO A 135 7.49 -13.59 32.13
C PRO A 135 7.85 -12.15 32.50
N TYR A 136 7.52 -11.18 31.64
CA TYR A 136 7.74 -9.75 31.92
C TYR A 136 7.11 -9.27 33.26
N THR A 137 6.06 -9.95 33.72
CA THR A 137 5.37 -9.64 34.99
C THR A 137 6.19 -9.97 36.24
N THR A 138 7.24 -10.79 36.14
CA THR A 138 8.09 -11.13 37.29
C THR A 138 9.14 -10.06 37.57
N LEU A 139 9.35 -9.13 36.63
CA LEU A 139 10.33 -8.07 36.75
C LEU A 139 9.95 -7.04 37.81
N SER A 140 10.94 -6.52 38.52
CA SER A 140 10.76 -5.38 39.43
C SER A 140 10.38 -4.09 38.67
N GLY A 141 10.03 -3.03 39.41
CA GLY A 141 9.75 -1.72 38.81
C GLY A 141 10.92 -1.20 37.96
N GLY A 142 12.13 -1.21 38.54
CA GLY A 142 13.35 -0.72 37.88
C GLY A 142 13.81 -1.61 36.73
N GLU A 143 13.61 -2.92 36.81
CA GLU A 143 13.88 -3.83 35.68
C GLU A 143 12.94 -3.57 34.50
N ARG A 144 11.65 -3.39 34.76
CA ARG A 144 10.67 -3.03 33.70
C ARG A 144 11.02 -1.70 33.06
N ALA A 145 11.37 -0.70 33.87
CA ALA A 145 11.83 0.60 33.39
C ALA A 145 13.12 0.45 32.56
N SER A 146 14.07 -0.40 32.99
CA SER A 146 15.31 -0.70 32.27
C SER A 146 15.08 -1.34 30.91
N VAL A 147 14.21 -2.36 30.83
CA VAL A 147 13.81 -2.99 29.55
C VAL A 147 13.22 -1.92 28.62
N ALA A 148 12.30 -1.11 29.14
CA ALA A 148 11.58 -0.13 28.35
C ALA A 148 12.50 1.00 27.86
N LEU A 149 13.46 1.46 28.68
CA LEU A 149 14.46 2.45 28.28
C LEU A 149 15.44 1.88 27.27
N ALA A 150 16.04 0.71 27.53
CA ALA A 150 16.97 0.04 26.63
C ALA A 150 16.33 -0.20 25.23
N TYR A 151 15.06 -0.60 25.20
CA TYR A 151 14.32 -0.78 23.96
C TYR A 151 14.17 0.52 23.18
N ARG A 152 13.76 1.62 23.83
CA ARG A 152 13.61 2.94 23.20
C ARG A 152 14.93 3.46 22.64
N LEU A 153 16.03 3.31 23.39
CA LEU A 153 17.36 3.73 22.95
C LEU A 153 17.86 2.90 21.76
N ALA A 154 17.69 1.58 21.81
CA ALA A 154 18.02 0.69 20.69
C ALA A 154 17.20 1.04 19.44
N LEU A 155 15.90 1.24 19.61
CA LEU A 155 14.99 1.62 18.52
C LEU A 155 15.39 2.93 17.87
N ASN A 156 15.60 3.98 18.67
CA ASN A 156 16.01 5.29 18.17
C ASN A 156 17.34 5.19 17.39
N THR A 157 18.32 4.48 17.93
CA THR A 157 19.62 4.29 17.26
C THR A 157 19.47 3.55 15.92
N VAL A 158 18.65 2.49 15.86
CA VAL A 158 18.46 1.71 14.63
C VAL A 158 17.68 2.51 13.59
N ILE A 159 16.61 3.20 13.99
CA ILE A 159 15.79 4.04 13.12
C ILE A 159 16.64 5.16 12.49
N ASN A 160 17.43 5.86 13.31
CA ASN A 160 18.26 6.98 12.84
C ASN A 160 19.40 6.54 11.93
N THR A 161 19.88 5.28 12.06
CA THR A 161 20.96 4.76 11.21
C THR A 161 20.47 4.11 9.93
N GLN A 162 19.23 3.62 9.86
CA GLN A 162 18.72 2.91 8.69
C GLN A 162 17.78 3.75 7.81
N ILE A 163 17.24 4.86 8.32
CA ILE A 163 16.26 5.67 7.59
C ILE A 163 16.83 7.09 7.39
N GLU A 164 17.35 7.33 6.19
CA GLU A 164 18.07 8.57 5.84
C GLU A 164 17.22 9.85 5.94
N ASN A 165 15.90 9.74 5.71
CA ASN A 165 14.99 10.89 5.60
C ASN A 165 14.22 11.23 6.89
N ILE A 166 14.67 10.75 8.05
CA ILE A 166 14.02 11.08 9.32
C ILE A 166 14.48 12.44 9.84
N ARG A 167 13.52 13.37 9.94
CA ARG A 167 13.75 14.73 10.48
C ARG A 167 13.99 14.75 11.98
N THR A 168 13.61 13.70 12.70
CA THR A 168 13.72 13.59 14.17
C THR A 168 14.98 12.86 14.62
N LYS A 169 15.96 12.65 13.72
CA LYS A 169 17.18 11.90 14.03
C LYS A 169 18.04 12.55 15.11
N ASP A 170 17.88 13.85 15.30
CA ASP A 170 18.73 14.64 16.19
C ASP A 170 18.13 14.86 17.59
N VAL A 171 16.90 14.38 17.86
CA VAL A 171 16.16 14.65 19.11
C VAL A 171 15.58 13.38 19.72
N ILE A 172 15.80 13.18 21.02
CA ILE A 172 15.01 12.26 21.87
C ILE A 172 14.26 13.06 22.93
N ILE A 173 13.00 12.67 23.17
CA ILE A 173 12.21 13.15 24.31
C ILE A 173 11.89 11.95 25.20
N LEU A 174 12.23 12.06 26.48
CA LEU A 174 11.99 11.06 27.51
C LEU A 174 11.07 11.64 28.57
N ASP A 175 9.88 11.07 28.71
CA ASP A 175 8.90 11.45 29.74
C ASP A 175 8.97 10.47 30.91
N GLU A 176 9.35 10.96 32.07
CA GLU A 176 9.62 10.20 33.31
C GLU A 176 10.42 8.91 33.06
N PRO A 177 11.57 8.96 32.35
CA PRO A 177 12.32 7.75 32.01
C PRO A 177 12.98 7.10 33.23
N THR A 178 12.95 7.76 34.38
CA THR A 178 13.60 7.34 35.62
C THR A 178 12.62 6.73 36.62
N ASP A 179 11.31 6.77 36.35
CA ASP A 179 10.32 6.22 37.29
C ASP A 179 10.53 4.71 37.51
N GLY A 180 10.59 4.31 38.79
CA GLY A 180 10.87 2.96 39.23
C GLY A 180 12.34 2.56 39.29
N PHE A 181 13.28 3.41 38.85
CA PHE A 181 14.71 3.13 38.96
C PHE A 181 15.25 3.34 40.39
N SER A 182 16.23 2.54 40.78
CA SER A 182 16.99 2.74 42.00
C SER A 182 18.06 3.82 41.83
N ASP A 183 18.55 4.37 42.94
CA ASP A 183 19.62 5.37 42.95
C ASP A 183 20.86 4.99 42.12
N GLN A 184 21.24 3.70 42.16
CA GLN A 184 22.38 3.18 41.39
C GLN A 184 22.08 3.13 39.88
N GLN A 185 20.84 2.81 39.52
CA GLN A 185 20.45 2.78 38.12
C GLN A 185 20.33 4.20 37.53
N LEU A 186 19.97 5.19 38.33
CA LEU A 186 19.98 6.61 37.92
C LEU A 186 21.38 7.09 37.54
N ASP A 187 22.40 6.68 38.30
CA ASP A 187 23.80 6.97 37.96
C ASP A 187 24.19 6.35 36.60
N LYS A 188 23.65 5.18 36.27
CA LYS A 188 23.83 4.56 34.95
C LYS A 188 23.06 5.28 33.85
N VAL A 189 21.83 5.73 34.11
CA VAL A 189 21.05 6.52 33.14
C VAL A 189 21.82 7.78 32.75
N ARG A 190 22.43 8.48 33.71
CA ARG A 190 23.35 9.59 33.44
C ARG A 190 24.44 9.20 32.45
N ASP A 191 25.14 8.09 32.71
CA ASP A 191 26.26 7.67 31.88
C ASP A 191 25.80 7.26 30.46
N ILE A 192 24.58 6.74 30.30
CA ILE A 192 23.97 6.48 28.98
C ILE A 192 23.74 7.78 28.22
N ILE A 193 23.12 8.76 28.86
CA ILE A 193 22.78 10.06 28.24
C ILE A 193 24.03 10.72 27.67
N HIS A 194 25.17 10.60 28.37
CA HIS A 194 26.46 11.14 27.90
C HIS A 194 27.12 10.31 26.79
N ARG A 195 26.77 9.03 26.65
CA ARG A 195 27.36 8.11 25.66
C ARG A 195 26.56 8.00 24.39
N ILE A 196 25.28 8.37 24.42
CA ILE A 196 24.43 8.27 23.24
C ILE A 196 24.74 9.45 22.31
N ASP A 197 24.99 9.14 21.04
CA ASP A 197 25.36 10.13 20.02
C ASP A 197 24.09 10.78 19.45
N ILE A 198 23.43 11.59 20.28
CA ILE A 198 22.19 12.29 19.92
C ILE A 198 22.35 13.77 20.29
N PRO A 199 22.26 14.70 19.32
CA PRO A 199 22.49 16.12 19.55
C PRO A 199 21.61 16.75 20.64
N GLN A 200 20.35 16.35 20.74
CA GLN A 200 19.42 16.91 21.72
C GLN A 200 18.64 15.80 22.45
N ILE A 201 18.71 15.84 23.77
CA ILE A 201 17.90 15.00 24.64
C ILE A 201 17.07 15.94 25.51
N ILE A 202 15.76 15.67 25.59
CA ILE A 202 14.82 16.38 26.46
C ILE A 202 14.29 15.37 27.46
N ILE A 203 14.49 15.63 28.74
CA ILE A 203 14.04 14.75 29.82
C ILE A 203 13.03 15.52 30.67
N VAL A 204 11.85 14.93 30.83
CA VAL A 204 10.88 15.34 31.83
C VAL A 204 11.02 14.38 32.99
N SER A 205 11.35 14.90 34.17
CA SER A 205 11.46 14.09 35.38
C SER A 205 11.17 14.92 36.62
N HIS A 206 10.55 14.29 37.60
CA HIS A 206 10.38 14.83 38.94
C HIS A 206 11.60 14.57 39.85
N GLU A 207 12.59 13.80 39.38
CA GLU A 207 13.75 13.43 40.18
C GLU A 207 14.82 14.53 40.23
N ARG A 208 15.22 14.88 41.46
CA ARG A 208 16.21 15.94 41.67
C ARG A 208 17.60 15.60 41.14
N LYS A 209 17.98 14.32 41.17
CA LYS A 209 19.29 13.86 40.68
C LYS A 209 19.48 14.11 39.18
N VAL A 210 18.39 14.15 38.40
CA VAL A 210 18.44 14.47 36.97
C VAL A 210 19.04 15.85 36.71
N LYS A 211 18.81 16.80 37.63
CA LYS A 211 19.36 18.15 37.53
C LYS A 211 20.89 18.18 37.51
N ASP A 212 21.54 17.18 38.12
CA ASP A 212 23.01 17.15 38.26
C ASP A 212 23.73 16.74 36.97
N TYR A 213 22.99 16.28 35.95
CA TYR A 213 23.58 15.73 34.73
C TYR A 213 22.94 16.20 33.42
N VAL A 214 22.25 17.34 33.45
CA VAL A 214 21.70 17.99 32.25
C VAL A 214 22.39 19.34 32.03
N ASP A 215 22.57 19.73 30.77
CA ASP A 215 23.21 21.02 30.43
C ASP A 215 22.32 22.23 30.79
N LYS A 216 21.01 22.04 30.71
CA LYS A 216 20.00 23.07 30.97
C LYS A 216 18.82 22.45 31.72
N THR A 217 18.28 23.19 32.67
CA THR A 217 17.10 22.81 33.44
C THR A 217 16.00 23.85 33.22
N ILE A 218 14.78 23.37 33.02
CA ILE A 218 13.57 24.20 33.04
C ILE A 218 12.74 23.74 34.23
N GLU A 219 12.55 24.60 35.22
CA GLU A 219 11.80 24.25 36.42
C GLU A 219 10.38 24.76 36.35
N ILE A 220 9.41 23.86 36.44
CA ILE A 220 7.98 24.18 36.41
C ILE A 220 7.40 24.04 37.82
N GLN A 221 6.73 25.08 38.31
CA GLN A 221 5.96 25.04 39.56
C GLN A 221 4.49 25.36 39.29
N LYS A 222 3.62 24.81 40.14
CA LYS A 222 2.17 25.04 40.07
C LYS A 222 1.76 26.05 41.14
N GLU A 223 1.34 27.23 40.70
CA GLU A 223 0.85 28.32 41.55
C GLU A 223 -0.62 28.57 41.24
N GLU A 224 -1.50 28.49 42.26
CA GLU A 224 -2.94 28.75 42.12
C GLU A 224 -3.63 27.96 40.99
N GLY A 225 -3.14 26.75 40.69
CA GLY A 225 -3.68 25.90 39.63
C GLY A 225 -3.06 26.12 38.24
N VAL A 226 -2.19 27.12 38.08
CA VAL A 226 -1.49 27.43 36.82
C VAL A 226 -0.02 26.99 36.91
N SER A 227 0.47 26.29 35.89
CA SER A 227 1.88 25.93 35.78
C SER A 227 2.69 27.12 35.25
N ARG A 228 3.75 27.53 35.96
CA ARG A 228 4.67 28.59 35.57
C ARG A 228 6.11 28.09 35.57
N GLN A 229 6.92 28.57 34.62
CA GLN A 229 8.36 28.38 34.65
C GLN A 229 8.98 29.30 35.70
N VAL A 230 9.83 28.74 36.55
CA VAL A 230 10.49 29.45 37.66
C VAL A 230 11.98 29.65 37.38
N SER A 231 12.61 28.73 36.64
CA SER A 231 13.96 28.89 36.08
C SER A 231 14.05 28.26 34.69
#